data_AF-A0A8I1URE8-F1
#
_entry.id   AF-A0A8I1URE8-F1
#
_cell.length_a   1.000
_cell.length_b   1.000
_cell.length_c   1.000
_cell.angle_alpha   90.00
_cell.angle_beta   90.00
_cell.angle_gamma   90.00
#
_symmetry.space_group_name_H-M   'P 1'
#
loop_
_entity.id
_entity.type
_entity.pdbx_description
1 polymer ?
#
loop_
_entity_poly.entity_id
_entity_poly.type
_entity_poly.pdbx_seq_one_letter_code
_entity_poly.pdbx_strand_id
1 'polypeptide(L)'
;MTVTVHHMRRRLAHVSAPARLTELGRNAFEGYASLFGVPDGAGDVVAPGAFAQSLRKRGRARVRMLYQHFAHEPIGVWDEIREDARGLYVRGHLLTDLERGRDVIALLRDGALNGLSIGFRTLRARRDPVSGYRRLLEVELWEVSVVTFPLLNGSEVTAIGTKGNELVRDLRRASARLRA
;
A
#
# COMPACT_ATOMS: atom_id res chain seq x y z
N MET A 1 -18.65 -42.61 -11.47
CA MET A 1 -17.67 -41.92 -10.61
C MET A 1 -18.00 -40.45 -10.62
N THR A 2 -18.55 -39.93 -9.52
CA THR A 2 -19.00 -38.54 -9.41
C THR A 2 -17.89 -37.74 -8.75
N VAL A 3 -17.28 -36.81 -9.48
CA VAL A 3 -16.25 -35.92 -8.93
C VAL A 3 -16.95 -34.75 -8.26
N THR A 4 -16.98 -34.74 -6.93
CA THR A 4 -17.47 -33.61 -6.14
C THR A 4 -16.37 -32.54 -6.11
N VAL A 5 -16.54 -31.47 -6.88
CA VAL A 5 -15.67 -30.29 -6.81
C VAL A 5 -16.08 -29.46 -5.59
N HIS A 6 -15.31 -29.54 -4.51
CA HIS A 6 -15.44 -28.62 -3.38
C HIS A 6 -14.86 -27.25 -3.77
N HIS A 7 -15.72 -26.36 -4.27
CA HIS A 7 -15.40 -24.95 -4.35
C HIS A 7 -15.37 -24.35 -2.94
N MET A 8 -14.21 -24.36 -2.29
CA MET A 8 -13.95 -23.42 -1.20
C MET A 8 -13.95 -22.01 -1.79
N ARG A 9 -15.10 -21.33 -1.75
CA ARG A 9 -15.15 -19.88 -1.96
C ARG A 9 -14.38 -19.23 -0.82
N ARG A 10 -13.10 -18.95 -1.03
CA ARG A 10 -12.32 -18.07 -0.15
C ARG A 10 -13.09 -16.74 -0.09
N ARG A 11 -13.56 -16.35 1.09
CA ARG A 11 -14.19 -15.04 1.29
C ARG A 11 -13.19 -13.97 0.87
N LEU A 12 -13.47 -13.27 -0.23
CA LEU A 12 -12.88 -11.97 -0.54
C LEU A 12 -13.47 -10.95 0.42
N ALA A 13 -13.22 -11.11 1.72
CA ALA A 13 -13.59 -10.11 2.71
C ALA A 13 -12.39 -9.18 2.84
N HIS A 14 -12.26 -8.23 1.91
CA HIS A 14 -11.36 -7.10 2.10
C HIS A 14 -12.06 -6.11 3.01
N VAL A 15 -12.03 -6.36 4.32
CA VAL A 15 -12.50 -5.40 5.32
C VAL A 15 -11.33 -4.46 5.56
N SER A 16 -11.35 -3.30 4.93
CA SER A 16 -10.35 -2.26 5.17
C SER A 16 -10.85 -1.27 6.23
N ALA A 17 -9.98 -0.92 7.16
CA ALA A 17 -10.25 0.20 8.06
C ALA A 17 -9.99 1.51 7.30
N PRO A 18 -10.82 2.56 7.48
CA PRO A 18 -10.52 3.84 6.88
C PRO A 18 -9.17 4.36 7.38
N ALA A 19 -8.35 4.87 6.47
CA ALA A 19 -7.06 5.45 6.81
C ALA A 19 -7.25 6.63 7.79
N ARG A 20 -6.37 6.75 8.78
CA ARG A 20 -6.43 7.85 9.75
C ARG A 20 -5.93 9.15 9.13
N LEU A 21 -6.56 10.27 9.47
CA LEU A 21 -6.08 11.59 9.10
C LEU A 21 -4.95 12.02 10.03
N THR A 22 -3.84 12.52 9.48
CA THR A 22 -2.62 12.89 10.23
C THR A 22 -2.06 14.24 9.75
N GLU A 23 -1.08 14.77 10.49
CA GLU A 23 -0.32 15.99 10.12
C GLU A 23 0.71 15.77 9.00
N LEU A 24 0.53 14.74 8.17
CA LEU A 24 1.29 14.59 6.94
C LEU A 24 0.92 15.72 5.96
N GLY A 25 1.82 16.00 5.01
CA GLY A 25 1.54 16.95 3.93
C GLY A 25 0.26 16.59 3.18
N ARG A 26 -0.45 17.58 2.62
CA ARG A 26 -1.80 17.39 2.02
C ARG A 26 -1.89 16.24 1.02
N ASN A 27 -0.82 15.96 0.28
CA ASN A 27 -0.78 14.93 -0.75
C ASN A 27 0.00 13.68 -0.31
N ALA A 28 0.39 13.63 0.96
CA ALA A 28 1.17 12.55 1.52
C ALA A 28 0.28 11.49 2.16
N PHE A 29 0.77 10.27 2.16
CA PHE A 29 0.16 9.13 2.81
C PHE A 29 1.24 8.15 3.28
N GLU A 30 0.85 7.25 4.16
CA GLU A 30 1.70 6.17 4.66
C GLU A 30 0.90 4.89 4.86
N GLY A 31 1.60 3.76 4.88
CA GLY A 31 1.00 2.46 5.04
C GLY A 31 2.00 1.32 5.03
N TYR A 32 1.47 0.10 4.97
CA TYR A 32 2.26 -1.11 4.83
C TYR A 32 2.01 -1.70 3.45
N ALA A 33 3.06 -1.79 2.64
CA ALA A 33 3.00 -2.37 1.30
C ALA A 33 3.21 -3.89 1.29
N SER A 34 3.70 -4.44 2.40
CA SER A 34 3.86 -5.87 2.62
C SER A 34 3.89 -6.15 4.12
N LEU A 35 3.41 -7.32 4.54
CA LEU A 35 3.42 -7.80 5.91
C LEU A 35 4.26 -9.07 5.99
N PHE A 36 5.15 -9.15 6.97
CA PHE A 36 6.02 -10.31 7.11
C PHE A 36 5.28 -11.51 7.70
N GLY A 37 5.58 -12.70 7.17
CA GLY A 37 5.00 -13.96 7.66
C GLY A 37 3.53 -14.18 7.31
N VAL A 38 2.89 -13.25 6.59
CA VAL A 38 1.49 -13.36 6.16
C VAL A 38 1.46 -13.85 4.70
N PRO A 39 0.74 -14.95 4.39
CA PRO A 39 0.58 -15.41 3.01
C PRO A 39 -0.37 -14.50 2.23
N ASP A 40 0.02 -14.14 1.02
CA ASP A 40 -0.87 -13.44 0.09
C ASP A 40 -1.86 -14.40 -0.60
N GLY A 41 -2.69 -13.85 -1.48
CA GLY A 41 -3.65 -14.61 -2.28
C GLY A 41 -3.03 -15.63 -3.25
N ALA A 42 -1.76 -15.52 -3.61
CA ALA A 42 -1.03 -16.46 -4.45
C ALA A 42 -0.18 -17.48 -3.65
N GLY A 43 -0.10 -17.32 -2.33
CA GLY A 43 0.67 -18.19 -1.43
C GLY A 43 2.13 -17.78 -1.27
N ASP A 44 2.49 -16.54 -1.61
CA ASP A 44 3.78 -15.97 -1.27
C ASP A 44 3.79 -15.45 0.17
N VAL A 45 4.90 -15.70 0.88
CA VAL A 45 5.13 -15.22 2.25
C VAL A 45 6.46 -14.49 2.29
N VAL A 46 6.42 -13.18 2.52
CA VAL A 46 7.65 -12.38 2.63
C VAL A 46 8.30 -12.59 4.01
N ALA A 47 9.59 -12.90 4.04
CA ALA A 47 10.37 -13.00 5.27
C ALA A 47 10.93 -11.64 5.69
N PRO A 48 11.12 -11.38 7.00
CA PRO A 48 11.89 -10.23 7.46
C PRO A 48 13.28 -10.19 6.82
N GLY A 49 13.72 -9.01 6.38
CA GLY A 49 15.00 -8.82 5.71
C GLY A 49 14.97 -9.09 4.20
N ALA A 50 13.85 -9.53 3.64
CA ALA A 50 13.75 -9.84 2.21
C ALA A 50 13.96 -8.61 1.31
N PHE A 51 13.68 -7.40 1.80
CA PHE A 51 13.88 -6.15 1.06
C PHE A 51 15.21 -5.46 1.36
N ALA A 52 15.87 -5.81 2.48
CA ALA A 52 17.03 -5.09 3.02
C ALA A 52 18.15 -4.86 1.98
N GLN A 53 18.51 -5.91 1.23
CA GLN A 53 19.57 -5.79 0.23
C GLN A 53 19.15 -4.94 -0.98
N SER A 54 17.88 -5.03 -1.39
CA SER A 54 17.36 -4.21 -2.48
C SER A 54 17.34 -2.73 -2.11
N LEU A 55 16.82 -2.40 -0.93
CA LEU A 55 16.77 -1.02 -0.42
C LEU A 55 18.17 -0.42 -0.26
N ARG A 56 19.13 -1.19 0.26
CA ARG A 56 20.54 -0.76 0.38
C ARG A 56 21.20 -0.48 -0.97
N LYS A 57 20.98 -1.34 -1.98
CA LYS A 57 21.65 -1.22 -3.29
C LYS A 57 21.00 -0.18 -4.19
N ARG A 58 19.68 -0.13 -4.25
CA ARG A 58 18.92 0.71 -5.19
C ARG A 58 18.57 2.08 -4.61
N GLY A 59 18.37 2.15 -3.29
CA GLY A 59 17.81 3.32 -2.62
C GLY A 59 16.33 3.53 -2.94
N ARG A 60 15.60 4.22 -2.05
CA ARG A 60 14.16 4.48 -2.20
C ARG A 60 13.79 5.17 -3.52
N ALA A 61 14.66 6.06 -4.03
CA ALA A 61 14.41 6.85 -5.24
C ALA A 61 14.27 6.00 -6.52
N ARG A 62 14.72 4.74 -6.48
CA ARG A 62 14.59 3.78 -7.59
C ARG A 62 13.40 2.84 -7.44
N VAL A 63 12.65 2.93 -6.35
CA VAL A 63 11.34 2.26 -6.19
C VAL A 63 10.27 3.20 -6.71
N ARG A 64 9.47 2.76 -7.69
CA ARG A 64 8.42 3.60 -8.29
C ARG A 64 7.15 3.57 -7.45
N MET A 65 6.43 4.69 -7.42
CA MET A 65 5.05 4.76 -6.93
C MET A 65 4.15 4.75 -8.15
N LEU A 66 3.46 3.63 -8.38
CA LEU A 66 2.62 3.43 -9.56
C LEU A 66 1.13 3.35 -9.18
N TYR A 67 0.27 3.48 -10.19
CA TYR A 67 -1.13 3.14 -10.09
C TYR A 67 -1.40 1.77 -10.72
N GLN A 68 -2.01 0.84 -9.98
CA GLN A 68 -2.46 -0.47 -10.48
C GLN A 68 -1.37 -1.28 -11.21
N HIS A 69 -0.10 -1.18 -10.79
CA HIS A 69 1.05 -1.82 -11.45
C HIS A 69 1.35 -1.33 -12.88
N PHE A 70 0.67 -0.27 -13.36
CA PHE A 70 0.90 0.26 -14.69
C PHE A 70 2.21 1.06 -14.74
N ALA A 71 3.20 0.50 -15.42
CA ALA A 71 4.53 1.11 -15.55
C ALA A 71 4.53 2.49 -16.24
N HIS A 72 3.48 2.81 -17.01
CA HIS A 72 3.27 4.11 -17.64
C HIS A 72 2.48 5.11 -16.77
N GLU A 73 2.05 4.72 -15.57
CA GLU A 73 1.35 5.59 -14.62
C GLU A 73 2.15 5.77 -13.30
N PRO A 74 3.32 6.43 -13.31
CA PRO A 74 3.94 6.92 -12.09
C PRO A 74 3.14 8.08 -11.51
N ILE A 75 2.77 8.00 -10.23
CA ILE A 75 1.82 8.93 -9.59
C ILE A 75 2.42 9.75 -8.44
N GLY A 76 3.65 9.44 -8.01
CA GLY A 76 4.23 10.06 -6.83
C GLY A 76 5.67 9.65 -6.55
N VAL A 77 6.15 10.06 -5.39
CA VAL A 77 7.51 9.78 -4.92
C VAL A 77 7.45 9.25 -3.48
N TRP A 78 8.25 8.21 -3.21
CA TRP A 78 8.42 7.68 -1.87
C TRP A 78 9.44 8.52 -1.09
N ASP A 79 9.03 9.08 0.04
CA ASP A 79 9.88 9.82 0.98
C ASP A 79 10.61 8.89 1.94
N GLU A 80 9.98 7.77 2.29
CA GLU A 80 10.51 6.75 3.19
C GLU A 80 10.05 5.37 2.74
N ILE A 81 10.97 4.42 2.76
CA ILE A 81 10.70 2.99 2.60
C ILE A 81 11.62 2.27 3.59
N ARG A 82 11.05 1.50 4.51
CA ARG A 82 11.82 0.74 5.49
C ARG A 82 11.12 -0.54 5.88
N GLU A 83 11.91 -1.52 6.30
CA GLU A 83 11.40 -2.68 7.01
C GLU A 83 11.26 -2.35 8.51
N ASP A 84 10.24 -2.89 9.16
CA ASP A 84 10.15 -2.98 10.61
C ASP A 84 9.66 -4.37 11.06
N ALA A 85 9.33 -4.51 12.34
CA ALA A 85 8.86 -5.78 12.89
C ALA A 85 7.56 -6.29 12.22
N ARG A 86 6.74 -5.40 11.64
CA ARG A 86 5.48 -5.75 11.00
C ARG A 86 5.65 -6.07 9.51
N GLY A 87 6.44 -5.27 8.79
CA GLY A 87 6.52 -5.41 7.34
C GLY A 87 7.30 -4.32 6.64
N LEU A 88 6.94 -4.08 5.37
CA LEU A 88 7.48 -3.00 4.56
C LEU A 88 6.61 -1.76 4.71
N TYR A 89 7.05 -0.83 5.57
CA TYR A 89 6.43 0.48 5.74
C TYR A 89 6.88 1.42 4.62
N VAL A 90 5.91 2.19 4.12
CA VAL A 90 6.13 3.21 3.10
C VAL A 90 5.45 4.51 3.48
N ARG A 91 6.10 5.63 3.17
CA ARG A 91 5.53 6.97 3.24
C ARG A 91 5.98 7.77 2.03
N GLY A 92 5.07 8.51 1.42
CA GLY A 92 5.36 9.28 0.23
C GLY A 92 4.28 10.31 -0.07
N HIS A 93 4.43 11.00 -1.18
CA HIS A 93 3.48 12.00 -1.65
C HIS A 93 3.14 11.83 -3.13
N LEU A 94 1.89 12.11 -3.45
CA LEU A 94 1.35 12.11 -4.81
C LEU A 94 1.68 13.42 -5.51
N LEU A 95 2.03 13.33 -6.79
CA LEU A 95 2.25 14.49 -7.66
C LEU A 95 0.92 14.99 -8.20
N THR A 96 0.31 15.96 -7.51
CA THR A 96 -1.02 16.49 -7.85
C THR A 96 -1.04 17.47 -9.03
N ASP A 97 0.12 17.77 -9.63
CA ASP A 97 0.17 18.45 -10.92
C ASP A 97 -0.28 17.50 -12.05
N LEU A 98 -0.15 16.19 -11.84
CA LEU A 98 -0.70 15.14 -12.70
C LEU A 98 -2.17 14.88 -12.38
N GLU A 99 -2.98 14.63 -13.40
CA GLU A 99 -4.40 14.27 -13.26
C GLU A 99 -4.58 13.04 -12.38
N ARG A 100 -3.87 11.95 -12.71
CA ARG A 100 -3.94 10.72 -11.92
C ARG A 100 -3.55 10.92 -10.46
N GLY A 101 -2.57 11.79 -10.17
CA GLY A 101 -2.20 12.12 -8.79
C GLY A 101 -3.34 12.77 -8.01
N ARG A 102 -4.14 13.63 -8.66
CA ARG A 102 -5.35 14.25 -8.06
C ARG A 102 -6.46 13.24 -7.84
N ASP A 103 -6.69 12.35 -8.82
CA ASP A 103 -7.71 11.29 -8.68
C ASP A 103 -7.40 10.37 -7.51
N VAL A 104 -6.15 9.88 -7.43
CA VAL A 104 -5.73 8.92 -6.41
C VAL A 104 -5.85 9.53 -5.01
N ILE A 105 -5.43 10.79 -4.79
CA ILE A 105 -5.57 11.39 -3.46
C ILE A 105 -7.04 11.61 -3.06
N ALA A 106 -7.92 11.91 -4.02
CA ALA A 106 -9.36 12.03 -3.76
C ALA A 106 -9.96 10.67 -3.36
N LEU A 107 -9.67 9.62 -4.14
CA LEU A 107 -10.12 8.25 -3.87
C LEU A 107 -9.60 7.72 -2.52
N LEU A 108 -8.35 8.05 -2.17
CA LEU A 108 -7.76 7.68 -0.88
C LEU A 108 -8.51 8.34 0.29
N ARG A 109 -8.83 9.64 0.18
CA ARG A 109 -9.52 10.38 1.23
C ARG A 109 -10.95 9.89 1.47
N ASP A 110 -11.64 9.55 0.38
CA ASP A 110 -13.02 9.06 0.46
C ASP A 110 -13.09 7.55 0.76
N GLY A 111 -11.93 6.88 0.92
CA GLY A 111 -11.84 5.46 1.23
C GLY A 111 -12.22 4.54 0.07
N ALA A 112 -12.43 5.08 -1.14
CA ALA A 112 -12.70 4.30 -2.35
C ALA A 112 -11.46 3.54 -2.85
N LEU A 113 -10.27 3.94 -2.41
CA LEU A 113 -8.99 3.30 -2.70
C LEU A 113 -8.14 3.31 -1.44
N ASN A 114 -7.54 2.18 -1.06
CA ASN A 114 -6.59 2.13 0.05
C ASN A 114 -5.58 0.99 -0.01
N GLY A 115 -5.63 0.14 -1.04
CA GLY A 115 -4.71 -0.98 -1.18
C GLY A 115 -3.30 -0.52 -1.55
N LEU A 116 -2.31 -1.22 -1.00
CA LEU A 116 -0.91 -1.15 -1.43
C LEU A 116 -0.45 -2.53 -1.89
N SER A 117 0.38 -2.58 -2.93
CA SER A 117 0.95 -3.83 -3.42
C SER A 117 2.38 -3.61 -3.91
N ILE A 118 3.18 -4.67 -3.84
CA ILE A 118 4.60 -4.65 -4.25
C ILE A 118 4.79 -5.33 -5.60
N GLY A 119 5.69 -4.76 -6.40
CA GLY A 119 6.17 -5.32 -7.64
C GLY A 119 7.67 -5.55 -7.51
N PHE A 120 8.06 -6.80 -7.69
CA PHE A 120 9.42 -7.25 -7.40
C PHE A 120 9.86 -8.40 -8.30
N ARG A 121 11.17 -8.59 -8.38
CA ARG A 121 11.79 -9.80 -8.93
C ARG A 121 12.28 -10.67 -7.79
N THR A 122 11.95 -11.96 -7.82
CA THR A 122 12.45 -12.91 -6.81
C THR A 122 13.93 -13.18 -7.04
N LEU A 123 14.75 -13.02 -5.99
CA LEU A 123 16.18 -13.38 -6.01
C LEU A 123 16.42 -14.71 -5.29
N ARG A 124 15.76 -14.91 -4.15
CA ARG A 124 15.85 -16.14 -3.38
C ARG A 124 14.52 -16.45 -2.70
N ALA A 125 14.07 -17.69 -2.85
CA ALA A 125 12.86 -18.19 -2.21
C ALA A 125 13.01 -19.67 -1.86
N ARG A 126 12.19 -20.13 -0.93
CA ARG A 126 12.05 -21.55 -0.56
C ARG A 126 10.58 -21.91 -0.51
N ARG A 127 10.21 -23.08 -1.01
CA ARG A 127 8.87 -23.63 -0.81
C ARG A 127 8.80 -24.37 0.51
N ASP A 128 7.78 -24.08 1.31
CA ASP A 128 7.48 -24.83 2.51
C ASP A 128 6.84 -26.17 2.11
N PRO A 129 7.39 -27.32 2.53
CA PRO A 129 6.90 -28.63 2.12
C PRO A 129 5.56 -29.01 2.77
N VAL A 130 5.16 -28.36 3.86
CA VAL A 130 3.94 -28.66 4.62
C VAL A 130 2.78 -27.79 4.12
N SER A 131 2.96 -26.47 4.09
CA SER A 131 1.92 -25.54 3.65
C SER A 131 1.85 -25.36 2.13
N GLY A 132 2.94 -25.69 1.43
CA GLY A 132 3.09 -25.42 0.01
C GLY A 132 3.37 -23.95 -0.32
N TYR A 133 3.39 -23.03 0.66
CA TYR A 133 3.65 -21.62 0.44
C TYR A 133 5.08 -21.36 -0.03
N ARG A 134 5.27 -20.32 -0.85
CA ARG A 134 6.58 -19.87 -1.30
C ARG A 134 7.06 -18.76 -0.38
N ARG A 135 8.05 -19.06 0.46
CA ARG A 135 8.68 -18.09 1.34
C ARG A 135 9.75 -17.31 0.58
N LEU A 136 9.53 -16.02 0.42
CA LEU A 136 10.43 -15.08 -0.23
C LEU A 136 11.50 -14.63 0.78
N LEU A 137 12.76 -14.97 0.52
CA LEU A 137 13.89 -14.69 1.42
C LEU A 137 14.70 -13.49 0.97
N GLU A 138 14.67 -13.18 -0.33
CA GLU A 138 15.32 -12.01 -0.91
C GLU A 138 14.59 -11.63 -2.20
N VAL A 139 14.21 -10.37 -2.32
CA VAL A 139 13.57 -9.84 -3.51
C VAL A 139 14.23 -8.54 -3.94
N GLU A 140 14.22 -8.29 -5.24
CA GLU A 140 14.53 -6.99 -5.80
C GLU A 140 13.24 -6.18 -5.93
N LEU A 141 13.01 -5.23 -5.03
CA LEU A 141 11.84 -4.37 -5.04
C LEU A 141 11.97 -3.33 -6.16
N TRP A 142 11.00 -3.30 -7.07
CA TRP A 142 10.97 -2.38 -8.22
C TRP A 142 9.98 -1.24 -8.00
N GLU A 143 8.82 -1.55 -7.46
CA GLU A 143 7.74 -0.60 -7.30
C GLU A 143 6.84 -0.97 -6.12
N VAL A 144 6.10 0.04 -5.66
CA VAL A 144 4.97 -0.11 -4.75
C VAL A 144 3.82 0.66 -5.39
N SER A 145 2.71 -0.02 -5.63
CA SER A 145 1.53 0.53 -6.28
C SER A 145 0.42 0.86 -5.29
N VAL A 146 -0.31 1.94 -5.56
CA VAL A 146 -1.67 2.10 -5.02
C VAL A 146 -2.61 1.28 -5.89
N VAL A 147 -3.37 0.36 -5.28
CA VAL A 147 -4.20 -0.63 -5.98
C VAL A 147 -5.60 -0.73 -5.39
N THR A 148 -6.58 -1.14 -6.20
CA THR A 148 -7.95 -1.34 -5.71
C THR A 148 -8.04 -2.57 -4.80
N PHE A 149 -7.39 -3.66 -5.21
CA PHE A 149 -7.44 -4.93 -4.51
C PHE A 149 -6.02 -5.47 -4.33
N PRO A 150 -5.40 -5.28 -3.16
CA PRO A 150 -4.10 -5.85 -2.89
C PRO A 150 -4.23 -7.37 -2.73
N LEU A 151 -3.22 -8.11 -3.20
CA LEU A 151 -3.20 -9.56 -3.09
C LEU A 151 -2.95 -10.02 -1.65
N LEU A 152 -2.23 -9.20 -0.88
CA LEU A 152 -1.97 -9.40 0.54
C LEU A 152 -2.99 -8.64 1.39
N ASN A 153 -3.75 -9.38 2.20
CA ASN A 153 -4.70 -8.77 3.14
C ASN A 153 -3.98 -7.92 4.20
N GLY A 154 -4.48 -6.72 4.48
CA GLY A 154 -3.88 -5.76 5.41
C GLY A 154 -2.68 -4.98 4.85
N SER A 155 -2.39 -5.13 3.55
CA SER A 155 -1.46 -4.29 2.82
C SER A 155 -2.18 -3.05 2.29
N GLU A 156 -2.19 -1.99 3.10
CA GLU A 156 -3.04 -0.83 2.88
C GLU A 156 -2.42 0.47 3.39
N VAL A 157 -2.95 1.58 2.90
CA VAL A 157 -2.73 2.92 3.41
C VAL A 157 -3.37 3.04 4.78
N THR A 158 -2.56 3.39 5.78
CA THR A 158 -3.00 3.51 7.18
C THR A 158 -3.21 4.94 7.62
N ALA A 159 -2.59 5.90 6.94
CA ALA A 159 -2.83 7.31 7.19
C ALA A 159 -2.64 8.19 5.94
N ILE A 160 -3.42 9.27 5.89
CA ILE A 160 -3.40 10.26 4.81
C ILE A 160 -3.24 11.65 5.45
N GLY A 161 -2.46 12.50 4.79
CA GLY A 161 -2.25 13.87 5.23
C GLY A 161 -3.48 14.73 5.01
N THR A 162 -3.79 15.51 6.04
CA THR A 162 -4.76 16.60 5.95
C THR A 162 -4.03 17.92 6.04
N LYS A 163 -4.51 18.94 5.32
CA LYS A 163 -4.05 20.30 5.61
C LYS A 163 -4.49 20.58 7.05
N GLY A 164 -3.55 20.81 7.98
CA GLY A 164 -3.78 21.26 9.36
C GLY A 164 -4.45 22.63 9.50
N ASN A 165 -5.37 22.96 8.60
CA ASN A 165 -6.09 24.23 8.49
C ASN A 165 -7.45 24.08 7.78
N GLU A 166 -7.79 22.93 7.17
CA GLU A 166 -9.10 22.77 6.51
C GLU A 166 -10.21 22.59 7.54
N LEU A 167 -10.05 21.71 8.53
CA LEU A 167 -11.00 21.57 9.64
C LEU A 167 -11.19 22.89 10.41
N VAL A 168 -10.10 23.62 10.68
CA VAL A 168 -10.16 24.94 11.33
C VAL A 168 -10.85 25.98 10.45
N ARG A 169 -10.63 25.97 9.13
CA ARG A 169 -11.32 26.87 8.20
C ARG A 169 -12.80 26.52 8.07
N ASP A 170 -13.15 25.25 8.03
CA ASP A 170 -14.54 24.78 7.92
C ASP A 170 -15.31 25.08 9.21
N LEU A 171 -14.69 24.88 10.38
CA LEU A 171 -15.25 25.28 11.67
C LEU A 171 -15.43 26.80 11.75
N ARG A 172 -14.44 27.59 11.28
CA ARG A 172 -14.55 29.06 11.22
C ARG A 172 -15.68 29.50 10.29
N ARG A 173 -15.80 28.91 9.10
CA ARG A 173 -16.89 29.18 8.14
C ARG A 173 -18.25 28.81 8.70
N ALA A 174 -18.38 27.66 9.35
CA ALA A 174 -19.61 27.23 10.01
C ALA A 174 -19.99 28.18 11.15
N SER A 175 -19.03 28.58 11.99
CA SER A 175 -19.28 29.53 13.09
C SER A 175 -19.70 30.92 12.58
N ALA A 176 -19.14 31.38 11.46
CA ALA A 176 -19.49 32.66 10.86
C ALA A 176 -20.92 32.67 10.29
N ARG A 177 -21.39 31.53 9.77
CA ARG A 177 -22.77 31.35 9.30
C ARG A 177 -23.79 31.26 10.43
N LEU A 178 -23.38 30.79 11.61
CA LEU A 178 -24.24 30.73 12.81
C LEU A 178 -24.32 32.07 13.57
N ARG A 179 -23.45 33.03 13.24
CA ARG A 179 -23.39 34.37 13.84
C ARG A 179 -24.00 35.47 12.95
N ALA A 180 -24.44 35.12 11.74
CA ALA A 180 -25.16 35.98 10.82
C ALA A 180 -26.64 35.62 10.84
#